data_AF-X1E034-F1
#
_entry.id   AF-X1E034-F1
#
_cell.length_a   1.000
_cell.length_b   1.000
_cell.length_c   1.000
_cell.angle_alpha   90.00
_cell.angle_beta   90.00
_cell.angle_gamma   90.00
#
_symmetry.space_group_name_H-M   'P 1'
#
loop_
_entity.id
_entity.type
_entity.pdbx_description
1 polymer ?
#
loop_
_entity_poly.entity_id
_entity_poly.type
_entity_poly.pdbx_seq_one_letter_code
_entity_poly.pdbx_strand_id
1 'polypeptide(L)'
;NYLYDFIRGVIDGNGCMFVNKYFYKGKLYKYFRVIILSGSFKFLKKLKRLLNVKNKICWNSQNCYRLEIPKNILTIIYSNIGQAFGQRKYNKWLNYTEEVNKNAISLSH
;
A
#
# COMPACT_ATOMS: atom_id res chain seq x y z
N ASN A 1 7.98 -8.16 -15.44
CA ASN A 1 8.69 -6.88 -15.69
C ASN A 1 9.43 -6.56 -14.40
N TYR A 2 10.76 -6.59 -14.45
CA TYR A 2 11.66 -6.56 -13.30
C TYR A 2 11.35 -5.43 -12.30
N LEU A 3 10.95 -4.26 -12.78
CA LEU A 3 10.65 -3.12 -11.89
C LEU A 3 9.48 -3.43 -10.96
N TYR A 4 8.39 -4.01 -11.46
CA TYR A 4 7.23 -4.36 -10.64
C TYR A 4 7.55 -5.48 -9.65
N ASP A 5 8.34 -6.47 -10.07
CA ASP A 5 8.80 -7.55 -9.20
C ASP A 5 9.70 -7.01 -8.07
N PHE A 6 10.60 -6.07 -8.39
CA PHE A 6 11.43 -5.37 -7.40
C PHE A 6 10.58 -4.58 -6.41
N ILE A 7 9.66 -3.73 -6.88
CA ILE A 7 8.81 -2.92 -6.00
C ILE A 7 7.95 -3.83 -5.12
N ARG A 8 7.39 -4.90 -5.67
CA ARG A 8 6.65 -5.91 -4.92
C ARG A 8 7.54 -6.51 -3.83
N GLY A 9 8.76 -6.91 -4.15
CA GLY A 9 9.73 -7.39 -3.16
C GLY A 9 9.99 -6.39 -2.03
N VAL A 10 10.13 -5.10 -2.35
CA VAL A 10 10.28 -4.03 -1.33
C VAL A 10 9.03 -3.92 -0.44
N ILE A 11 7.83 -3.97 -1.02
CA ILE A 11 6.57 -3.94 -0.26
C ILE A 11 6.42 -5.21 0.59
N ASP A 12 6.78 -6.36 0.05
CA ASP A 12 6.61 -7.65 0.70
C ASP A 12 7.63 -7.89 1.82
N GLY A 13 8.83 -7.32 1.72
CA GLY A 13 9.80 -7.23 2.81
C GLY A 13 9.44 -6.12 3.80
N ASN A 14 9.52 -4.86 3.37
CA ASN A 14 9.58 -3.69 4.26
C ASN A 14 8.25 -2.92 4.36
N GLY A 15 7.26 -3.26 3.54
CA GLY A 15 5.96 -2.60 3.55
C GLY A 15 5.09 -3.02 4.74
N CYS A 16 4.64 -2.08 5.55
CA CYS A 16 3.61 -2.33 6.54
C CYS A 16 2.24 -1.94 5.95
N MET A 17 1.33 -2.91 5.90
CA MET A 17 -0.02 -2.73 5.36
C MET A 17 -1.05 -2.60 6.49
N PHE A 18 -1.93 -1.62 6.42
CA PHE A 18 -2.95 -1.35 7.42
C PHE A 18 -4.31 -1.11 6.77
N VAL A 19 -5.36 -1.64 7.39
CA VAL A 19 -6.74 -1.25 7.09
C VAL A 19 -7.18 -0.39 8.26
N ASN A 20 -7.24 0.91 8.04
CA ASN A 20 -7.66 1.84 9.06
C ASN A 20 -9.14 2.14 8.88
N LYS A 21 -9.82 2.34 10.01
CA LYS A 21 -11.24 2.64 10.07
C LYS A 21 -11.42 4.04 10.66
N TYR A 22 -12.28 4.85 10.07
CA TYR A 22 -12.69 6.13 10.66
C TYR A 22 -14.19 6.35 10.48
N PHE A 23 -14.82 6.96 11.47
CA PHE A 23 -16.20 7.39 11.37
C PHE A 23 -16.25 8.84 10.92
N TYR A 24 -17.09 9.14 9.93
CA TYR A 24 -17.35 10.51 9.50
C TYR A 24 -18.83 10.65 9.15
N LYS A 25 -19.51 11.62 9.76
CA LYS A 25 -20.96 11.86 9.59
C LYS A 25 -21.80 10.58 9.74
N GLY A 26 -21.55 9.79 10.79
CA GLY A 26 -22.28 8.54 11.06
C GLY A 26 -21.94 7.35 10.14
N LYS A 27 -21.11 7.54 9.11
CA LYS A 27 -20.69 6.47 8.19
C LYS A 27 -19.29 5.98 8.53
N LEU A 28 -19.12 4.65 8.56
CA LEU A 28 -17.82 4.00 8.73
C LEU A 28 -17.07 3.94 7.39
N TYR A 29 -15.88 4.51 7.35
CA TYR A 29 -14.98 4.46 6.20
C TYR A 29 -13.78 3.58 6.51
N LYS A 30 -13.40 2.76 5.53
CA LYS A 30 -12.19 1.93 5.58
C LYS A 30 -11.20 2.45 4.54
N TYR A 31 -9.97 2.76 4.96
CA TYR A 31 -8.89 3.09 4.04
C TYR A 31 -7.73 2.11 4.18
N PHE A 32 -7.23 1.65 3.04
CA PHE A 32 -6.04 0.82 2.97
C PHE A 32 -4.81 1.70 2.84
N ARG A 33 -3.83 1.46 3.69
CA ARG A 33 -2.59 2.21 3.72
C ARG A 33 -1.42 1.25 3.66
N VAL A 34 -0.45 1.55 2.80
CA VAL A 34 0.84 0.87 2.80
C VAL A 34 1.93 1.88 3.06
N ILE A 35 2.80 1.56 4.00
CA ILE A 35 3.95 2.41 4.33
C ILE A 35 5.21 1.58 4.19
N ILE A 36 6.25 2.18 3.62
CA ILE A 36 7.58 1.59 3.54
C ILE A 36 8.44 2.33 4.55
N LEU A 37 9.04 1.57 5.47
CA LEU A 37 9.98 2.07 6.44
C LEU A 37 11.41 1.78 5.97
N SER A 38 12.30 2.74 6.17
CA SER A 38 13.72 2.58 5.84
C SER A 38 14.59 3.53 6.66
N GLY A 39 15.78 3.07 7.09
CA GLY A 39 16.80 3.95 7.65
C GLY A 39 17.44 4.90 6.61
N SER A 40 17.18 4.71 5.31
CA SER A 40 17.78 5.49 4.23
C SER A 40 16.79 6.43 3.56
N PHE A 41 16.90 7.74 3.84
CA PHE A 41 16.13 8.77 3.14
C PHE A 41 16.41 8.76 1.62
N LYS A 42 17.67 8.55 1.23
CA LYS A 42 18.08 8.49 -0.19
C LYS A 42 17.36 7.36 -0.91
N PHE A 43 17.21 6.19 -0.28
CA PHE A 43 16.46 5.07 -0.82
C PHE A 43 14.98 5.45 -1.05
N LEU A 44 14.31 5.97 -0.01
CA LEU A 44 12.90 6.36 -0.15
C LEU A 44 12.69 7.49 -1.16
N LYS A 45 13.64 8.42 -1.30
CA LYS A 45 13.60 9.48 -2.32
C LYS A 45 13.69 8.91 -3.73
N LYS A 46 14.56 7.92 -3.98
CA LYS A 46 14.64 7.21 -5.26
C LYS A 46 13.35 6.42 -5.53
N LEU A 47 12.86 5.67 -4.54
CA LEU A 47 11.63 4.90 -4.66
C LEU A 47 10.42 5.79 -4.94
N LYS A 48 10.29 6.92 -4.23
CA LYS A 48 9.26 7.94 -4.47
C LYS A 48 9.25 8.43 -5.92
N ARG A 49 10.44 8.70 -6.50
CA ARG A 49 10.58 9.13 -7.90
C ARG A 49 10.18 8.03 -8.88
N LEU A 50 10.67 6.80 -8.67
CA LEU A 50 10.34 5.65 -9.52
C LEU A 50 8.84 5.36 -9.55
N LEU A 51 8.17 5.50 -8.41
CA LEU A 51 6.74 5.26 -8.27
C LEU A 51 5.88 6.49 -8.60
N ASN A 52 6.49 7.63 -8.94
CA ASN A 52 5.81 8.92 -9.12
C ASN A 52 4.85 9.26 -7.96
N VAL A 53 5.26 8.98 -6.72
CA VAL A 53 4.47 9.22 -5.52
C VAL A 53 4.59 10.68 -5.11
N LYS A 54 3.47 11.36 -4.84
CA LYS A 54 3.49 12.77 -4.37
C LYS A 54 3.69 12.89 -2.85
N ASN A 55 3.28 11.89 -2.07
CA ASN A 55 3.32 11.88 -0.60
C ASN A 55 4.70 12.26 -0.04
N LYS A 56 4.73 13.07 1.01
CA LYS A 56 5.98 13.47 1.69
C LYS A 56 6.64 12.25 2.35
N ILE A 57 7.97 12.25 2.40
CA ILE A 57 8.73 11.31 3.23
C ILE A 57 8.81 11.93 4.62
N CYS A 58 8.36 11.20 5.64
CA CYS A 58 8.34 11.68 7.02
C CYS A 58 9.36 10.91 7.86
N TRP A 59 10.00 11.59 8.82
CA TRP A 59 10.71 10.93 9.90
C TRP A 59 9.71 10.41 10.93
N ASN A 60 9.92 9.20 11.46
CA ASN A 60 9.07 8.64 12.52
C ASN A 60 9.82 8.56 13.86
N SER A 61 9.07 8.32 14.94
CA SER A 61 9.61 8.20 16.31
C SER A 61 10.50 6.99 16.56
N GLN A 62 10.61 6.07 15.60
CA GLN A 62 11.39 4.84 15.66
C GLN A 62 12.72 4.98 14.89
N ASN A 63 13.21 6.21 14.74
CA ASN A 63 14.45 6.54 14.02
C ASN A 63 14.50 6.01 12.58
N CYS A 64 13.37 6.03 11.87
CA CYS A 64 13.33 5.65 10.47
C CYS A 64 12.49 6.61 9.63
N TYR A 65 12.78 6.62 8.33
CA TYR A 65 11.99 7.35 7.35
C TYR A 65 10.81 6.51 6.88
N ARG A 66 9.71 7.17 6.59
CA ARG A 66 8.45 6.59 6.15
C ARG A 66 8.02 7.19 4.82
N LEU A 67 7.70 6.34 3.86
CA LEU A 67 7.00 6.71 2.63
C LEU A 67 5.66 5.98 2.56
N GLU A 68 4.59 6.72 2.33
CA GLU A 68 3.28 6.13 2.08
C GLU A 68 3.08 5.85 0.59
N ILE A 69 2.60 4.65 0.28
CA ILE A 69 2.32 4.19 -1.08
C ILE A 69 0.82 4.32 -1.35
N PRO A 70 0.43 5.14 -2.35
CA PRO A 70 -0.94 5.27 -2.81
C PRO A 70 -1.58 3.95 -3.25
N LYS A 71 -2.91 3.83 -3.05
CA LYS A 71 -3.69 2.64 -3.41
C LYS A 71 -3.58 2.25 -4.89
N ASN A 72 -3.62 3.22 -5.80
CA ASN A 72 -3.53 2.97 -7.24
C ASN A 72 -2.21 2.26 -7.63
N ILE A 73 -1.11 2.59 -6.96
CA ILE A 73 0.19 1.93 -7.19
C ILE A 73 0.14 0.47 -6.73
N LEU A 74 -0.50 0.20 -5.58
CA LEU A 74 -0.69 -1.17 -5.10
C LEU A 74 -1.54 -1.99 -6.05
N THR A 75 -2.60 -1.40 -6.61
CA THR A 75 -3.43 -2.05 -7.63
C THR A 75 -2.60 -2.46 -8.85
N ILE A 76 -1.68 -1.62 -9.31
CA ILE A 76 -0.80 -1.96 -10.45
C ILE A 76 0.18 -3.09 -10.08
N ILE A 77 0.76 -3.05 -8.87
CA ILE A 77 1.74 -4.04 -8.42
C ILE A 77 1.11 -5.41 -8.20
N TYR A 78 -0.07 -5.46 -7.58
CA TYR A 78 -0.79 -6.69 -7.28
C TYR A 78 -1.78 -7.12 -8.37
N SER A 79 -1.94 -6.40 -9.47
CA SER A 79 -2.62 -6.90 -10.67
C SER A 79 -1.68 -7.67 -11.60
N ASN A 80 -0.38 -7.35 -11.56
CA ASN A 80 0.66 -8.01 -12.35
C ASN A 80 1.35 -9.11 -11.54
N ILE A 81 0.59 -10.09 -11.08
CA ILE A 81 1.12 -11.17 -10.24
C ILE A 81 1.81 -12.22 -11.10
N GLY A 82 3.15 -12.21 -11.11
CA GLY A 82 3.95 -13.41 -11.42
C GLY A 82 3.95 -14.44 -10.27
N GLN A 83 4.61 -15.58 -10.44
CA GLN A 83 4.54 -16.73 -9.51
C GLN A 83 5.08 -16.49 -8.07
N ALA A 84 5.86 -15.43 -7.81
CA ALA A 84 6.52 -15.22 -6.52
C ALA A 84 6.10 -13.90 -5.84
N PHE A 85 5.28 -13.99 -4.79
CA PHE A 85 4.87 -12.85 -3.96
C PHE A 85 4.65 -13.26 -2.51
N GLY A 86 4.67 -12.28 -1.61
CA GLY A 86 4.38 -12.47 -0.20
C GLY A 86 2.89 -12.73 0.04
N GLN A 87 2.50 -14.01 0.12
CA GLN A 87 1.10 -14.44 0.27
C GLN A 87 0.34 -13.69 1.36
N ARG A 88 0.97 -13.47 2.52
CA ARG A 88 0.34 -12.77 3.66
C ARG A 88 -0.13 -11.35 3.32
N LYS A 89 0.72 -10.57 2.63
CA LYS A 89 0.41 -9.17 2.30
C LYS A 89 -0.52 -9.08 1.10
N TYR A 90 -0.36 -9.99 0.14
CA TYR A 90 -1.31 -10.13 -0.96
C TYR A 90 -2.72 -10.48 -0.47
N ASN A 91 -2.89 -11.47 0.40
CA ASN A 91 -4.21 -11.83 0.96
C ASN A 91 -4.82 -10.64 1.72
N LYS A 92 -4.00 -9.86 2.43
CA LYS A 92 -4.48 -8.64 3.11
C LYS A 92 -5.00 -7.58 2.14
N TRP A 93 -4.34 -7.44 0.98
CA TRP A 93 -4.81 -6.58 -0.11
C TRP A 93 -6.11 -7.11 -0.73
N LEU A 94 -6.18 -8.40 -1.07
CA LEU A 94 -7.36 -9.05 -1.63
C LEU A 94 -8.60 -8.90 -0.75
N ASN A 95 -8.48 -9.24 0.53
CA ASN A 95 -9.58 -9.13 1.49
C ASN A 95 -10.13 -7.70 1.54
N TYR A 96 -9.24 -6.69 1.52
CA TYR A 96 -9.67 -5.30 1.47
C TYR A 96 -10.41 -4.95 0.17
N THR A 97 -9.91 -5.41 -0.99
CA THR A 97 -10.56 -5.12 -2.28
C THR A 97 -11.92 -5.79 -2.41
N GLU A 98 -12.07 -7.03 -1.94
CA GLU A 98 -13.34 -7.76 -1.96
C GLU A 98 -14.37 -7.11 -1.03
N GLU A 99 -13.98 -6.70 0.18
CA GLU A 99 -14.84 -5.98 1.10
C GLU A 99 -15.34 -4.66 0.49
N VAL A 100 -14.48 -3.91 -0.20
CA VAL A 100 -14.87 -2.66 -0.85
C VAL A 100 -15.85 -2.91 -1.99
N ASN A 101 -15.62 -3.93 -2.81
CA ASN A 101 -16.50 -4.26 -3.94
C ASN A 101 -17.89 -4.71 -3.47
N LYS A 102 -17.99 -5.54 -2.42
CA LYS A 102 -19.28 -5.96 -1.84
C LYS A 102 -20.09 -4.76 -1.34
N ASN A 103 -19.44 -3.80 -0.69
CA ASN A 103 -20.11 -2.59 -0.18
C ASN A 103 -20.46 -1.57 -1.26
N ALA A 104 -19.80 -1.61 -2.42
CA ALA A 104 -20.16 -0.76 -3.56
C ALA A 104 -21.45 -1.25 -4.23
N ILE A 105 -21.62 -2.59 -4.35
CA ILE A 105 -22.79 -3.23 -4.96
C ILE A 105 -24.04 -3.08 -4.08
N SER A 106 -23.89 -3.05 -2.76
CA SER A 106 -25.02 -2.89 -1.82
C SER A 106 -25.56 -1.46 -1.70
N LEU A 107 -24.90 -0.46 -2.29
CA LEU A 107 -25.33 0.95 -2.30
C LEU A 107 -25.96 1.37 -3.63
N SER A 108 -26.05 0.46 -4.61
CA SER A 108 -26.60 0.71 -5.95
C SER A 108 -28.00 0.09 -6.17
N HIS A 109 -28.68 -0.30 -5.09
CA HIS A 109 -30.05 -0.81 -5.10
C HIS A 109 -30.96 0.03 -4.21
#